data_AF-A0A2V7ZH70-F1
#
_entry.id   AF-A0A2V7ZH70-F1
#
_cell.length_a   1.000
_cell.length_b   1.000
_cell.length_c   1.000
_cell.angle_alpha   90.00
_cell.angle_beta   90.00
_cell.angle_gamma   90.00
#
_symmetry.space_group_name_H-M   'P 1'
#
loop_
_entity.id
_entity.type
_entity.pdbx_description
1 polymer ?
#
loop_
_entity_poly.entity_id
_entity_poly.type
_entity_poly.pdbx_seq_one_letter_code
_entity_poly.pdbx_strand_id
1 'polypeptide(L)'
;FGKGRARANDGLLSYVAGGWTVAAVAMVQSGFPIPVTQTPNTTNLNGAGQRPNLVPGAGVLMPGDITERLQSNPADNLYLNPAAFSLAPAFTLGSAPFVLPGVRSPVRRSIDLAFNKDFPTGGRSSATFRLEIINVLNAPWYTRMASAGFGNANFAQVTTQAN
;
A
#
# COMPACT_ATOMS: atom_id res chain seq x y z
N PHE A 1 -20.45 -24.51 17.44
CA PHE A 1 -21.74 -24.26 18.12
C PHE A 1 -22.88 -24.64 17.16
N GLY A 2 -24.11 -24.91 17.65
CA GLY A 2 -25.27 -25.23 16.81
C GLY A 2 -25.84 -26.65 16.97
N LYS A 3 -26.96 -26.92 16.31
CA LYS A 3 -27.73 -28.18 16.44
C LYS A 3 -26.84 -29.39 16.18
N GLY A 4 -26.79 -30.34 17.13
CA GLY A 4 -25.96 -31.54 17.03
C GLY A 4 -24.44 -31.33 17.25
N ARG A 5 -24.01 -30.16 17.75
CA ARG A 5 -22.61 -29.89 18.15
C ARG A 5 -22.45 -29.85 19.67
N ALA A 6 -21.21 -29.89 20.17
CA ALA A 6 -20.91 -29.95 21.60
C ALA A 6 -21.30 -28.70 22.43
N ARG A 7 -21.56 -27.54 21.81
CA ARG A 7 -21.92 -26.29 22.51
C ARG A 7 -23.05 -25.54 21.77
N ALA A 8 -23.94 -24.89 22.52
CA ALA A 8 -25.16 -24.24 22.02
C ALA A 8 -25.94 -25.17 21.07
N ASN A 9 -26.37 -26.31 21.61
CA ASN A 9 -26.87 -27.46 20.85
C ASN A 9 -28.40 -27.49 20.70
N ASP A 10 -29.16 -26.80 21.55
CA ASP A 10 -30.62 -26.75 21.51
C ASP A 10 -31.22 -25.35 21.56
N GLY A 11 -32.51 -25.27 21.18
CA GLY A 11 -33.34 -24.07 21.26
C GLY A 11 -32.92 -22.92 20.33
N LEU A 12 -33.42 -21.71 20.65
CA LEU A 12 -33.14 -20.49 19.90
C LEU A 12 -31.62 -20.20 19.80
N LEU A 13 -30.87 -20.55 20.86
CA LEU A 13 -29.43 -20.34 20.94
C LEU A 13 -28.66 -21.13 19.89
N SER A 14 -29.08 -22.38 19.63
CA SER A 14 -28.52 -23.25 18.59
C SER A 14 -28.77 -22.70 17.18
N TYR A 15 -29.96 -22.13 16.95
CA TYR A 15 -30.34 -21.54 15.68
C TYR A 15 -29.56 -20.24 15.39
N VAL A 16 -29.32 -19.42 16.42
CA VAL A 16 -28.58 -18.15 16.30
C VAL A 16 -27.05 -18.37 16.27
N ALA A 17 -26.51 -19.35 16.99
CA ALA A 17 -25.07 -19.60 17.09
C ALA A 17 -24.52 -20.65 16.10
N GLY A 18 -25.38 -21.49 15.49
CA GLY A 18 -24.96 -22.53 14.54
C GLY A 18 -24.80 -22.04 13.10
N GLY A 19 -24.13 -22.81 12.24
CA GLY A 19 -24.12 -22.56 10.79
C GLY A 19 -23.29 -21.37 10.30
N TRP A 20 -22.51 -20.72 11.17
CA TRP A 20 -21.57 -19.67 10.77
C TRP A 20 -20.30 -20.26 10.15
N THR A 21 -19.89 -19.71 9.01
CA THR A 21 -18.56 -19.86 8.43
C THR A 21 -17.95 -18.47 8.31
N VAL A 22 -16.73 -18.31 8.82
CA VAL A 22 -15.99 -17.05 8.75
C VAL A 22 -14.71 -17.30 7.98
N ALA A 23 -14.42 -16.44 7.01
CA ALA A 23 -13.16 -16.42 6.29
C ALA A 23 -12.51 -15.05 6.42
N ALA A 24 -11.18 -15.05 6.48
CA ALA A 24 -10.37 -13.85 6.46
C ALA A 24 -9.29 -14.00 5.39
N VAL A 25 -9.13 -12.99 4.56
CA VAL A 25 -8.07 -12.91 3.55
C VAL A 25 -7.19 -11.72 3.90
N ALA A 26 -5.92 -11.96 4.16
CA ALA A 26 -4.93 -10.92 4.36
C ALA A 26 -4.05 -10.82 3.12
N MET A 27 -3.96 -9.64 2.54
CA MET A 27 -3.05 -9.35 1.43
C MET A 27 -1.95 -8.41 1.92
N VAL A 28 -0.70 -8.77 1.63
CA VAL A 28 0.45 -7.88 1.78
C VAL A 28 1.26 -7.96 0.51
N GLN A 29 1.37 -6.85 -0.21
CA GLN A 29 2.15 -6.74 -1.43
C GLN A 29 3.27 -5.72 -1.23
N SER A 30 4.50 -6.19 -1.41
CA SER A 30 5.68 -5.31 -1.41
C SER A 30 5.56 -4.22 -2.47
N GLY A 31 6.13 -3.05 -2.21
CA GLY A 31 6.20 -1.99 -3.20
C GLY A 31 7.06 -2.33 -4.42
N PHE A 32 6.95 -1.49 -5.44
CA PHE A 32 7.75 -1.56 -6.66
C PHE A 32 9.10 -0.86 -6.48
N PRO A 33 10.16 -1.30 -7.20
CA PRO A 33 11.39 -0.55 -7.34
C PRO A 33 11.14 0.89 -7.80
N ILE A 34 11.92 1.85 -7.28
CA ILE A 34 11.82 3.27 -7.65
C ILE A 34 13.06 3.68 -8.47
N PRO A 35 12.92 3.92 -9.79
CA PRO A 35 13.96 4.55 -10.58
C PRO A 35 13.86 6.08 -10.45
N VAL A 36 14.87 6.70 -9.85
CA VAL A 36 14.94 8.17 -9.75
C VAL A 36 15.73 8.71 -10.94
N THR A 37 15.13 9.66 -11.66
CA THR A 37 15.78 10.39 -12.74
C THR A 37 16.04 11.84 -12.33
N GLN A 38 16.81 12.55 -13.14
CA GLN A 38 17.10 13.96 -12.97
C GLN A 38 16.46 14.77 -14.11
N THR A 39 15.91 15.92 -13.75
CA THR A 39 15.44 16.97 -14.64
C THR A 39 16.04 18.31 -14.20
N PRO A 40 16.72 19.07 -15.06
CA PRO A 40 16.95 18.81 -16.49
C PRO A 40 18.05 17.76 -16.73
N ASN A 41 18.01 17.13 -17.91
CA ASN A 41 19.10 16.30 -18.40
C ASN A 41 20.19 17.19 -19.01
N THR A 42 21.37 17.19 -18.40
CA THR A 42 22.55 17.98 -18.75
C THR A 42 23.73 17.12 -19.19
N THR A 43 23.53 15.82 -19.42
CA THR A 43 24.60 14.90 -19.85
C THR A 43 24.97 15.04 -21.33
N ASN A 44 24.06 15.55 -22.16
CA ASN A 44 24.18 15.53 -23.63
C ASN A 44 24.41 14.14 -24.26
N LEU A 45 24.15 13.06 -23.52
CA LEU A 45 24.35 11.69 -24.00
C LEU A 45 23.18 11.15 -24.86
N ASN A 46 22.13 11.96 -25.09
CA ASN A 46 20.91 11.58 -25.84
C ASN A 46 20.33 10.19 -25.49
N GLY A 47 20.60 9.70 -24.26
CA GLY A 47 20.25 8.37 -23.78
C GLY A 47 19.01 8.37 -22.86
N ALA A 48 18.79 7.26 -22.15
CA ALA A 48 17.60 6.94 -21.36
C ALA A 48 17.32 7.81 -20.10
N GLY A 49 17.83 9.04 -20.06
CA GLY A 49 17.70 9.97 -18.94
C GLY A 49 18.94 10.03 -18.04
N GLN A 50 19.16 11.18 -17.40
CA GLN A 50 20.21 11.37 -16.41
C GLN A 50 19.70 10.95 -15.03
N ARG A 51 20.58 10.40 -14.19
CA ARG A 51 20.32 10.11 -12.78
C ARG A 51 20.95 11.21 -11.91
N PRO A 52 20.35 11.56 -10.76
CA PRO A 52 20.97 12.48 -9.82
C PRO A 52 22.13 11.80 -9.07
N ASN A 53 22.80 12.57 -8.22
CA ASN A 53 23.70 12.03 -7.21
C ASN A 53 22.91 11.62 -5.95
N LEU A 54 23.39 10.61 -5.24
CA LEU A 54 23.00 10.34 -3.86
C LEU A 54 23.96 11.06 -2.91
N VAL A 55 23.40 11.73 -1.90
CA VAL A 55 24.17 12.37 -0.83
C VAL A 55 24.59 11.29 0.19
N PRO A 56 25.90 11.07 0.42
CA PRO A 56 26.35 10.05 1.38
C PRO A 56 25.81 10.31 2.79
N GLY A 57 25.31 9.26 3.44
CA GLY A 57 24.78 9.33 4.81
C GLY A 57 23.36 9.92 4.94
N ALA A 58 22.76 10.44 3.88
CA ALA A 58 21.39 10.92 3.90
C ALA A 58 20.37 9.77 3.74
N GLY A 59 19.35 9.74 4.61
CA GLY A 59 18.25 8.79 4.48
C GLY A 59 17.39 9.09 3.26
N VAL A 60 17.19 8.09 2.39
CA VAL A 60 16.49 8.23 1.10
C VAL A 60 14.96 8.36 1.25
N LEU A 61 14.39 7.72 2.26
CA LEU A 61 12.97 7.87 2.61
C LEU A 61 12.81 9.02 3.59
N MET A 62 11.69 9.72 3.51
CA MET A 62 11.28 10.59 4.60
C MET A 62 11.03 9.75 5.87
N PRO A 63 11.36 10.26 7.05
CA PRO A 63 11.12 9.54 8.30
C PRO A 63 9.62 9.41 8.59
N GLY A 64 9.22 8.32 9.25
CA GLY A 64 7.83 8.06 9.66
C GLY A 64 6.95 7.40 8.59
N ASP A 65 5.77 6.93 9.00
CA ASP A 65 4.79 6.36 8.08
C ASP A 65 4.12 7.48 7.26
N ILE A 66 4.05 7.30 5.95
CA ILE A 66 3.48 8.30 5.04
C ILE A 66 2.00 8.57 5.33
N THR A 67 1.26 7.55 5.81
CA THR A 67 -0.15 7.67 6.17
C THR A 67 -0.34 8.56 7.38
N GLU A 68 0.43 8.31 8.44
CA GLU A 68 0.36 9.10 9.67
C GLU A 68 0.76 10.56 9.38
N ARG A 69 1.80 10.76 8.58
CA ARG A 69 2.24 12.10 8.16
C ARG A 69 1.15 12.82 7.39
N LEU A 70 0.54 12.20 6.38
CA LEU A 70 -0.56 12.78 5.61
C LEU A 70 -1.81 13.07 6.46
N GLN A 71 -2.13 12.20 7.43
CA GLN A 71 -3.23 12.42 8.37
C GLN A 71 -2.97 13.62 9.29
N SER A 72 -1.73 13.77 9.76
CA SER A 72 -1.33 14.89 10.62
C SER A 72 -1.23 16.22 9.85
N ASN A 73 -0.75 16.16 8.60
CA ASN A 73 -0.56 17.30 7.73
C ASN A 73 -0.61 16.85 6.25
N PRO A 74 -1.67 17.18 5.51
CA PRO A 74 -1.78 16.84 4.09
C PRO A 74 -0.68 17.42 3.19
N ALA A 75 0.01 18.48 3.64
CA ALA A 75 1.15 19.05 2.94
C ALA A 75 2.45 18.24 3.14
N ASP A 76 2.52 17.36 4.14
CA ASP A 76 3.67 16.50 4.40
C ASP A 76 3.60 15.19 3.59
N ASN A 77 3.49 15.35 2.28
CA ASN A 77 3.19 14.28 1.33
C ASN A 77 4.43 13.67 0.66
N LEU A 78 5.63 14.01 1.13
CA LEU A 78 6.88 13.52 0.57
C LEU A 78 7.17 12.08 1.00
N TYR A 79 7.41 11.20 0.04
CA TYR A 79 7.80 9.81 0.27
C TYR A 79 9.32 9.61 0.27
N LEU A 80 10.00 10.10 -0.76
CA LEU A 80 11.46 10.22 -0.76
C LEU A 80 11.87 11.55 -0.15
N ASN A 81 13.01 11.55 0.52
CA ASN A 81 13.65 12.74 1.06
C ASN A 81 14.41 13.49 -0.06
N PRO A 82 14.00 14.70 -0.47
CA PRO A 82 14.72 15.45 -1.49
C PRO A 82 16.17 15.77 -1.12
N ALA A 83 16.49 15.91 0.18
CA ALA A 83 17.84 16.18 0.65
C ALA A 83 18.80 14.98 0.50
N ALA A 84 18.29 13.79 0.17
CA ALA A 84 19.13 12.63 -0.16
C ALA A 84 19.67 12.67 -1.60
N PHE A 85 19.24 13.65 -2.39
CA PHE A 85 19.58 13.77 -3.80
C PHE A 85 20.19 15.14 -4.10
N SER A 86 21.09 15.17 -5.07
CA SER A 86 21.59 16.41 -5.65
C SER A 86 21.73 16.29 -7.16
N LEU A 87 21.66 17.41 -7.87
CA LEU A 87 21.83 17.40 -9.32
C LEU A 87 23.26 16.99 -9.66
N ALA A 88 23.40 16.04 -10.57
CA ALA A 88 24.65 15.77 -11.24
C ALA A 88 25.02 16.99 -12.11
N PRO A 89 26.26 17.52 -11.98
CA PRO A 89 26.75 18.62 -12.79
C PRO A 89 26.61 18.35 -14.30
N ALA A 90 26.59 19.42 -15.10
CA ALA A 90 26.58 19.30 -16.54
C ALA A 90 27.73 18.42 -17.05
N PHE A 91 27.44 17.59 -18.05
CA PHE A 91 28.39 16.66 -18.67
C PHE A 91 28.92 15.57 -17.72
N THR A 92 28.25 15.31 -16.59
CA THR A 92 28.62 14.24 -15.66
C THR A 92 27.49 13.23 -15.46
N LEU A 93 27.87 11.99 -15.13
CA LEU A 93 26.92 10.95 -14.72
C LEU A 93 26.64 11.09 -13.22
N GLY A 94 25.38 10.90 -12.82
CA GLY A 94 25.02 10.85 -11.41
C GLY A 94 25.43 9.55 -10.73
N SER A 95 25.68 9.63 -9.42
CA SER A 95 26.07 8.48 -8.59
C SER A 95 24.90 7.59 -8.17
N ALA A 96 23.64 8.03 -8.33
CA ALA A 96 22.49 7.21 -7.96
C ALA A 96 22.41 5.93 -8.82
N PRO A 97 22.09 4.77 -8.23
CA PRO A 97 21.89 3.53 -8.99
C PRO A 97 20.64 3.61 -9.86
N PHE A 98 20.51 2.69 -10.83
CA PHE A 98 19.33 2.64 -11.70
C PHE A 98 18.03 2.39 -10.91
N VAL A 99 18.13 1.57 -9.86
CA VAL A 99 17.08 1.33 -8.86
C VAL A 99 17.68 1.58 -7.49
N LEU A 100 16.96 2.32 -6.64
CA LEU A 100 17.39 2.58 -5.26
C LEU A 100 17.48 1.29 -4.43
N PRO A 101 18.63 0.99 -3.80
CA PRO A 101 18.82 -0.23 -3.03
C PRO A 101 18.00 -0.17 -1.74
N GLY A 102 17.23 -1.22 -1.47
CA GLY A 102 16.42 -1.33 -0.25
C GLY A 102 15.23 -0.37 -0.17
N VAL A 103 14.98 0.44 -1.20
CA VAL A 103 13.87 1.40 -1.23
C VAL A 103 12.85 0.99 -2.28
N ARG A 104 11.59 0.85 -1.84
CA ARG A 104 10.44 0.49 -2.69
C ARG A 104 9.32 1.51 -2.47
N SER A 105 8.36 1.55 -3.40
CA SER A 105 7.12 2.31 -3.21
C SER A 105 6.38 1.87 -1.93
N PRO A 106 5.39 2.64 -1.45
CA PRO A 106 4.59 2.23 -0.30
C PRO A 106 4.06 0.80 -0.43
N VAL A 107 4.07 0.06 0.68
CA VAL A 107 3.51 -1.29 0.77
C VAL A 107 1.99 -1.23 0.64
N ARG A 108 1.39 -2.24 0.02
CA ARG A 108 -0.07 -2.40 -0.01
C ARG A 108 -0.47 -3.48 0.98
N ARG A 109 -1.47 -3.19 1.80
CA ARG A 109 -2.01 -4.12 2.79
C ARG A 109 -3.53 -3.99 2.82
N SER A 110 -4.22 -5.13 2.89
CA SER A 110 -5.67 -5.18 3.14
C SER A 110 -6.01 -6.43 3.93
N ILE A 111 -7.11 -6.35 4.68
CA ILE A 111 -7.73 -7.50 5.33
C ILE A 111 -9.20 -7.48 4.94
N ASP A 112 -9.66 -8.56 4.32
CA ASP A 112 -11.04 -8.73 3.90
C ASP A 112 -11.67 -9.84 4.74
N LEU A 113 -12.90 -9.64 5.19
CA LEU A 113 -13.65 -10.61 5.99
C LEU A 113 -14.92 -11.04 5.26
N ALA A 114 -15.22 -12.33 5.30
CA ALA A 114 -16.47 -12.89 4.82
C ALA A 114 -17.17 -13.67 5.94
N PHE A 115 -18.41 -13.32 6.20
CA PHE A 115 -19.30 -13.99 7.15
C PHE A 115 -20.43 -14.64 6.38
N ASN A 116 -20.52 -15.96 6.47
CA ASN A 116 -21.59 -16.74 5.86
C ASN A 116 -22.37 -17.45 6.95
N LYS A 117 -23.69 -17.50 6.81
CA LYS A 117 -24.54 -18.29 7.68
C LYS A 117 -25.63 -19.00 6.91
N ASP A 118 -25.69 -20.31 7.09
CA ASP A 118 -26.75 -21.15 6.55
C ASP A 118 -27.87 -21.37 7.58
N PHE A 119 -29.10 -21.08 7.15
CA PHE A 119 -30.33 -21.30 7.89
C PHE A 119 -31.11 -22.45 7.25
N PRO A 120 -31.44 -23.51 8.00
CA PRO A 120 -32.37 -24.53 7.53
C PRO A 120 -33.79 -23.96 7.51
N THR A 121 -34.52 -24.06 6.41
CA THR A 121 -35.90 -23.53 6.31
C THR A 121 -36.97 -24.50 6.85
N GLY A 122 -36.56 -25.63 7.43
CA GLY A 122 -37.45 -26.69 7.92
C GLY A 122 -37.89 -27.72 6.85
N GLY A 123 -37.50 -27.52 5.57
CA GLY A 123 -37.73 -28.46 4.47
C GLY A 123 -36.43 -28.98 3.83
N ARG A 124 -36.45 -29.30 2.53
CA ARG A 124 -35.25 -29.64 1.74
C ARG A 124 -34.43 -28.42 1.30
N SER A 125 -34.89 -27.21 1.59
CA SER A 125 -34.23 -25.96 1.22
C SER A 125 -33.44 -25.36 2.39
N SER A 126 -32.51 -24.47 2.06
CA SER A 126 -31.74 -23.66 3.00
C SER A 126 -31.70 -22.23 2.49
N ALA A 127 -31.54 -21.28 3.41
CA ALA A 127 -31.28 -19.88 3.10
C ALA A 127 -29.88 -19.52 3.60
N THR A 128 -29.15 -18.69 2.87
CA THR A 128 -27.81 -18.26 3.27
C THR A 128 -27.77 -16.74 3.40
N PHE A 129 -27.28 -16.25 4.55
CA PHE A 129 -26.85 -14.87 4.71
C PHE A 129 -25.35 -14.77 4.41
N ARG A 130 -24.96 -13.81 3.57
CA ARG A 130 -23.56 -13.51 3.26
C ARG A 130 -23.30 -12.03 3.50
N LEU A 131 -22.21 -11.75 4.22
CA LEU A 131 -21.68 -10.41 4.43
C LEU A 131 -20.19 -10.42 4.11
N GLU A 132 -19.78 -9.56 3.19
CA GLU A 132 -18.38 -9.35 2.85
C GLU A 132 -17.99 -7.92 3.23
N ILE A 133 -16.87 -7.77 3.93
CA ILE A 133 -16.29 -6.49 4.33
C ILE A 133 -14.88 -6.46 3.75
N ILE A 134 -14.68 -5.59 2.76
CA ILE A 134 -13.37 -5.37 2.14
C ILE A 134 -12.59 -4.29 2.89
N ASN A 135 -11.28 -4.46 2.99
CA ASN A 135 -10.36 -3.54 3.66
C ASN A 135 -10.84 -3.12 5.06
N VAL A 136 -11.08 -4.09 5.94
CA VAL A 136 -11.56 -3.88 7.32
C VAL A 136 -10.71 -2.91 8.13
N LEU A 137 -9.41 -2.83 7.84
CA LEU A 137 -8.49 -1.91 8.53
C LEU A 137 -8.50 -0.49 7.95
N ASN A 138 -9.28 -0.25 6.89
CA ASN A 138 -9.27 0.99 6.12
C ASN A 138 -7.84 1.43 5.77
N ALA A 139 -6.98 0.46 5.41
CA ALA A 139 -5.59 0.74 5.08
C ALA A 139 -5.54 1.40 3.70
N PRO A 140 -4.95 2.61 3.57
CA PRO A 140 -4.90 3.29 2.29
C PRO A 140 -3.91 2.61 1.36
N TRP A 141 -4.26 2.60 0.07
CA TRP A 141 -3.35 2.22 -0.99
C TRP A 141 -2.94 3.48 -1.76
N TYR A 142 -1.67 3.86 -1.65
CA TYR A 142 -1.11 4.95 -2.44
C TYR A 142 -0.83 4.57 -3.90
N THR A 143 -1.15 5.47 -4.82
CA THR A 143 -0.70 5.31 -6.22
C THR A 143 0.83 5.56 -6.32
N ARG A 144 1.34 5.70 -7.54
CA ARG A 144 2.73 6.11 -7.75
C ARG A 144 2.95 7.53 -7.20
N MET A 145 4.19 7.86 -6.85
CA MET A 145 4.57 9.26 -6.60
C MET A 145 4.26 10.11 -7.83
N ALA A 146 3.89 11.38 -7.62
CA ALA A 146 3.58 12.34 -8.69
C ALA A 146 4.75 12.50 -9.68
N SER A 147 5.98 12.43 -9.18
CA SER A 147 7.19 12.36 -10.00
C SER A 147 8.32 11.63 -9.29
N ALA A 148 9.10 10.85 -10.04
CA ALA A 148 10.40 10.33 -9.61
C ALA A 148 11.57 11.09 -10.27
N GLY A 149 11.30 12.20 -10.98
CA GLY A 149 12.30 13.07 -11.57
C GLY A 149 12.72 14.17 -10.61
N PHE A 150 13.92 14.04 -10.04
CA PHE A 150 14.52 15.04 -9.16
C PHE A 150 14.75 16.35 -9.93
N GLY A 151 14.40 17.48 -9.31
CA GLY A 151 14.33 18.80 -9.96
C GLY A 151 12.95 19.16 -10.53
N ASN A 152 11.99 18.24 -10.51
CA ASN A 152 10.57 18.55 -10.70
C ASN A 152 9.96 19.09 -9.39
N ALA A 153 9.05 20.07 -9.46
CA ALA A 153 8.37 20.62 -8.28
C ALA A 153 7.53 19.59 -7.50
N ASN A 154 7.04 18.55 -8.18
CA ASN A 154 6.23 17.48 -7.60
C ASN A 154 7.07 16.23 -7.26
N PHE A 155 8.40 16.35 -7.24
CA PHE A 155 9.29 15.23 -6.94
C PHE A 155 8.91 14.58 -5.60
N ALA A 156 8.82 13.26 -5.60
CA ALA A 156 8.61 12.42 -4.43
C ALA A 156 7.28 12.59 -3.69
N GLN A 157 6.35 13.40 -4.19
CA GLN A 157 5.06 13.62 -3.54
C GLN A 157 4.09 12.46 -3.79
N VAL A 158 3.32 12.07 -2.77
CA VAL A 158 2.23 11.09 -2.85
C VAL A 158 0.92 11.81 -2.52
N THR A 159 0.15 12.14 -3.55
CA THR A 159 -1.06 12.97 -3.44
C THR A 159 -2.35 12.23 -3.77
N THR A 160 -2.26 10.97 -4.22
CA THR A 160 -3.42 10.20 -4.68
C THR A 160 -3.44 8.81 -4.08
N GLN A 161 -4.66 8.37 -3.74
CA GLN A 161 -5.00 7.03 -3.28
C GLN A 161 -5.67 6.27 -4.43
N ALA A 162 -5.38 4.97 -4.53
CA ALA A 162 -6.17 4.01 -5.29
C ALA A 162 -7.13 3.28 -4.33
N ASN A 163 -8.35 3.03 -4.79
CA ASN A 163 -9.35 2.21 -4.11
C ASN A 163 -9.67 0.98 -4.95
#